data_AF-A0A556RGL0-F1
#
_entry.id   AF-A0A556RGL0-F1
#
_cell.length_a   1.000
_cell.length_b   1.000
_cell.length_c   1.000
_cell.angle_alpha   90.00
_cell.angle_beta   90.00
_cell.angle_gamma   90.00
#
_symmetry.space_group_name_H-M   'P 1'
#
loop_
_entity.id
_entity.type
_entity.pdbx_description
1 polymer ?
#
loop_
_entity_poly.entity_id
_entity_poly.type
_entity_poly.pdbx_seq_one_letter_code
_entity_poly.pdbx_strand_id
1 'polypeptide(L)' 'MEKFLIESSHNFKEAKIGNQLIKFDPNTNRVLIGHAKDREILSFYKAQSSLVKNDPFTDAINEALRKKGLSTTDVIYK' A
#
# COMPACT_ATOMS: atom_id res chain seq x y z
N MET A 1 -5.40 -23.42 8.94
CA MET A 1 -4.38 -22.91 8.00
C MET A 1 -5.02 -22.21 6.80
N GLU A 2 -6.15 -22.70 6.29
CA GLU A 2 -6.89 -22.06 5.16
C GLU A 2 -7.47 -20.66 5.46
N LYS A 3 -7.82 -20.35 6.71
CA LYS A 3 -8.32 -19.02 7.11
C LYS A 3 -7.33 -17.87 6.87
N PHE A 4 -6.01 -18.14 6.85
CA PHE A 4 -5.00 -17.10 6.64
C PHE A 4 -4.89 -16.68 5.17
N LEU A 5 -5.30 -17.55 4.23
CA LEU A 5 -5.33 -17.26 2.80
C LEU A 5 -6.62 -16.54 2.38
N ILE A 6 -7.72 -16.71 3.12
CA ILE A 6 -9.00 -16.03 2.91
C ILE A 6 -9.00 -14.61 3.51
N GLU A 7 -8.09 -14.32 4.44
CA GLU A 7 -7.79 -12.94 4.90
C GLU A 7 -7.18 -12.06 3.81
N SER A 8 -7.00 -12.58 2.59
CA SER A 8 -6.94 -11.70 1.44
C SER A 8 -8.36 -11.15 1.16
N SER A 9 -8.79 -10.09 1.87
CA SER A 9 -10.06 -9.42 1.61
C SER A 9 -10.22 -9.14 0.11
N HIS A 10 -11.39 -9.45 -0.47
CA HIS A 10 -11.68 -9.24 -1.90
C HIS A 10 -11.58 -7.76 -2.34
N ASN A 11 -11.27 -6.84 -1.41
CA ASN A 11 -11.38 -5.40 -1.59
C ASN A 11 -10.06 -4.65 -1.34
N PHE A 12 -8.90 -5.32 -1.31
CA PHE A 12 -7.65 -4.55 -1.23
C PHE A 12 -7.54 -3.62 -2.41
N LYS A 13 -7.03 -2.41 -2.14
CA LYS A 13 -6.46 -1.57 -3.18
C LYS A 13 -4.98 -1.91 -3.31
N GLU A 14 -4.52 -2.14 -4.54
CA GLU A 14 -3.12 -2.43 -4.83
C GLU A 14 -2.56 -1.42 -5.83
N ALA A 15 -1.36 -0.90 -5.54
CA ALA A 15 -0.59 -0.08 -6.46
C ALA A 15 0.87 -0.55 -6.50
N LYS A 16 1.49 -0.40 -7.67
CA LYS A 16 2.90 -0.69 -7.91
C LYS A 16 3.62 0.53 -8.47
N ILE A 17 4.79 0.84 -7.91
CA ILE A 17 5.66 1.94 -8.33
C ILE A 17 7.07 1.36 -8.51
N GLY A 18 7.45 1.07 -9.75
CA GLY A 18 8.66 0.28 -10.05
C GLY A 18 8.60 -1.08 -9.33
N ASN A 19 9.55 -1.37 -8.43
CA ASN A 19 9.58 -2.60 -7.63
C ASN A 19 8.85 -2.50 -6.28
N GLN A 20 8.30 -1.33 -5.93
CA GLN A 20 7.58 -1.14 -4.68
C GLN A 20 6.10 -1.48 -4.86
N LEU A 21 5.58 -2.25 -3.91
CA LEU A 21 4.20 -2.67 -3.81
C LEU A 21 3.55 -1.94 -2.64
N ILE A 22 2.37 -1.37 -2.87
CA ILE A 22 1.53 -0.74 -1.85
C ILE A 22 0.20 -1.46 -1.85
N LYS A 23 -0.21 -1.95 -0.68
CA LYS A 23 -1.50 -2.60 -0.47
C LYS A 23 -2.24 -1.93 0.67
N PHE A 24 -3.53 -1.68 0.47
CA PHE A 24 -4.41 -1.15 1.49
C PHE A 24 -5.60 -2.07 1.69
N ASP A 25 -5.82 -2.52 2.93
CA ASP A 25 -7.01 -3.26 3.34
C ASP A 25 -8.05 -2.29 3.92
N PRO A 26 -9.18 -2.03 3.22
CA PRO A 26 -10.22 -1.14 3.73
C PRO A 26 -10.92 -1.72 4.97
N ASN A 27 -10.95 -3.04 5.15
CA ASN A 27 -11.67 -3.66 6.27
C ASN A 27 -10.94 -3.46 7.61
N THR A 28 -9.60 -3.49 7.58
CA THR A 28 -8.79 -3.36 8.79
C THR A 28 -8.07 -2.02 8.89
N ASN A 29 -8.21 -1.18 7.87
CA ASN A 29 -7.53 0.10 7.68
C ASN A 29 -6.00 -0.05 7.72
N ARG A 30 -5.47 -1.18 7.20
CA ARG A 30 -4.04 -1.48 7.22
C ARG A 30 -3.39 -1.18 5.88
N VAL A 31 -2.22 -0.57 5.92
CA VAL A 31 -1.38 -0.28 4.77
C VAL A 31 -0.09 -1.09 4.88
N LEU A 32 0.24 -1.80 3.80
CA LEU A 32 1.52 -2.47 3.59
C LEU A 32 2.26 -1.76 2.46
N ILE A 33 3.53 -1.46 2.70
CA ILE A 33 4.46 -0.96 1.71
C ILE A 33 5.67 -1.91 1.71
N GLY A 34 5.98 -2.51 0.57
CA GLY A 34 7.08 -3.46 0.45
C GLY A 34 7.84 -3.33 -0.86
N HIS A 35 9.03 -3.92 -0.90
CA HIS A 35 9.81 -4.08 -2.12
C HIS A 35 9.65 -5.50 -2.64
N ALA A 36 8.88 -5.67 -3.72
CA ALA A 36 8.45 -6.99 -4.19
C ALA A 36 9.61 -7.85 -4.69
N LYS A 37 10.63 -7.23 -5.31
CA LYS A 37 11.81 -7.94 -5.84
C LYS A 37 12.68 -8.50 -4.71
N ASP A 38 12.94 -7.68 -3.69
CA ASP A 38 13.86 -8.03 -2.60
C ASP A 38 13.16 -8.71 -1.42
N ARG A 39 11.83 -8.91 -1.53
CA ARG A 39 10.97 -9.52 -0.50
C ARG A 39 11.07 -8.82 0.84
N GLU A 40 11.18 -7.49 0.81
CA GLU A 40 11.35 -6.64 1.98
C GLU A 40 10.04 -5.91 2.33
N ILE A 41 9.74 -5.79 3.62
CA ILE A 41 8.68 -4.92 4.13
C ILE A 41 9.32 -3.58 4.50
N LEU A 42 8.94 -2.51 3.80
CA LEU A 42 9.43 -1.16 4.09
C LEU A 42 8.62 -0.50 5.21
N SER A 43 7.30 -0.72 5.21
CA SER A 43 6.41 -0.21 6.25
C SER A 43 5.13 -1.05 6.32
N PHE A 44 4.62 -1.26 7.53
CA PHE A 44 3.32 -1.86 7.76
C PHE A 44 2.65 -1.17 8.94
N TYR A 45 1.47 -0.61 8.72
CA TYR A 45 0.79 0.18 9.74
C TYR A 45 -0.73 0.15 9.58
N LYS A 46 -1.43 0.41 10.68
CA LYS A 46 -2.86 0.74 10.65
C LYS A 46 -2.99 2.25 10.51
N ALA A 47 -3.71 2.73 9.49
CA ALA A 47 -3.91 4.15 9.29
C ALA A 47 -4.72 4.75 10.44
N GLN A 48 -4.23 5.86 10.97
CA GLN A 48 -4.90 6.65 12.00
C GLN A 48 -5.62 7.81 11.32
N SER A 49 -6.92 7.95 11.55
CA SER A 49 -7.75 8.94 10.87
C SER A 49 -7.24 10.38 11.04
N SER A 50 -6.63 10.70 12.18
CA SER A 50 -6.04 12.02 12.45
C SER A 50 -4.80 12.35 11.61
N LEU A 51 -4.17 11.35 10.98
CA LEU A 51 -2.95 11.50 10.18
C LEU A 51 -3.20 11.34 8.67
N VAL A 52 -4.42 10.96 8.27
CA VAL A 52 -4.83 10.81 6.87
C VAL A 52 -5.18 12.19 6.31
N LYS A 53 -4.60 12.54 5.17
CA LYS A 53 -4.86 13.79 4.44
C LYS A 53 -5.96 13.61 3.40
N ASN A 54 -5.92 12.54 2.62
CA ASN A 54 -6.94 12.25 1.60
C ASN A 54 -7.62 10.91 1.91
N ASP A 55 -6.90 9.83 1.69
CA ASP A 55 -7.25 8.48 2.12
C ASP A 55 -5.95 7.68 2.31
N PRO A 56 -5.96 6.62 3.14
CA PRO A 56 -4.75 5.88 3.49
C PRO A 56 -3.97 5.33 2.30
N PHE A 57 -4.67 4.94 1.23
CA PHE A 57 -4.03 4.35 0.05
C PHE A 57 -3.37 5.43 -0.81
N THR A 58 -4.10 6.51 -1.10
CA THR A 58 -3.56 7.65 -1.85
C THR A 58 -2.39 8.31 -1.12
N ASP A 59 -2.48 8.46 0.21
CA ASP A 59 -1.40 9.07 1.00
C ASP A 59 -0.13 8.20 0.99
N ALA A 60 -0.28 6.87 1.03
CA ALA A 60 0.84 5.95 0.92
C ALA A 60 1.52 6.01 -0.46
N ILE A 61 0.74 6.10 -1.54
CA ILE A 61 1.24 6.31 -2.90
C ILE A 61 2.01 7.62 -2.99
N ASN A 62 1.41 8.71 -2.52
CA ASN A 62 2.03 10.04 -2.55
C ASN A 62 3.35 10.08 -1.79
N GLU A 63 3.41 9.46 -0.62
CA GLU A 63 4.65 9.38 0.16
C GLU A 63 5.73 8.54 -0.53
N ALA A 64 5.35 7.44 -1.18
CA ALA A 64 6.28 6.62 -1.96
C ALA A 64 6.82 7.37 -3.19
N LEU A 65 5.97 8.10 -3.92
CA LEU A 65 6.37 8.95 -5.05
C LEU A 65 7.31 10.05 -4.59
N ARG A 66 6.96 10.76 -3.50
CA ARG A 66 7.77 11.83 -2.91
C ARG A 66 9.17 11.35 -2.51
N LYS A 67 9.27 10.17 -1.87
CA LYS A 67 10.57 9.58 -1.47
C LYS A 67 11.43 9.18 -2.65
N LYS A 68 10.83 8.86 -3.80
CA LYS A 68 11.53 8.39 -5.00
C LYS A 68 11.75 9.46 -6.07
N GLY A 69 11.16 10.64 -5.91
CA GLY A 69 11.18 11.68 -6.94
C GLY A 69 10.43 11.26 -8.21
N LEU A 70 9.38 10.44 -8.06
CA LEU A 70 8.56 9.94 -9.17
C LEU A 70 7.22 10.68 -9.24
N SER A 71 6.47 10.44 -10.31
CA SER A 71 5.19 11.09 -10.59
C SER A 71 4.04 10.08 -10.61
N THR A 72 2.80 10.58 -10.61
CA THR A 72 1.60 9.74 -10.62
C THR A 72 1.47 8.88 -11.88
N THR A 73 2.13 9.25 -12.99
CA THR A 73 2.14 8.44 -14.21
C THR A 73 2.96 7.16 -14.08
N ASP A 74 3.81 7.08 -13.04
CA ASP A 74 4.64 5.91 -12.74
C ASP A 74 3.90 4.84 -11.90
N VAL A 75 2.64 5.12 -11.52
CA VAL A 75 1.82 4.26 -10.67
C VAL A 75 0.98 3.32 -11.52
N ILE A 76 1.09 2.02 -11.26
CA ILE A 76 0.25 0.98 -11.86
C ILE A 76 -0.74 0.49 -10.80
N TYR A 77 -2.02 0.71 -11.03
CA TYR A 77 -3.12 0.22 -10.18
C TYR A 77 -3.54 -1.20 -10.59
N LYS A 78 -3.98 -2.00 -9.61
CA LYS A 78 -4.48 -3.36 -9.82
C LYS A 78 -5.73 -3.63 -9.03
#